data_AF-A0A1X0B8U4-F1
#
_entry.id   AF-A0A1X0B8U4-F1
#
_cell.length_a   1.000
_cell.length_b   1.000
_cell.length_c   1.000
_cell.angle_alpha   90.00
_cell.angle_beta   90.00
_cell.angle_gamma   90.00
#
_symmetry.space_group_name_H-M   'P 1'
#
loop_
_entity.id
_entity.type
_entity.pdbx_description
1 polymer ?
#
loop_
_entity_poly.entity_id
_entity_poly.type
_entity_poly.pdbx_seq_one_letter_code
_entity_poly.pdbx_strand_id
1 'polypeptide(L)'
;MDVETHSRGKILAAIGVPVAITLLSGATVPWWWHEVFDHHGAGGGSTAQNPGAAAGTEGKTPGPVSAGTCAVTVANPLVMLRETPEPFGQESVKVAAGTYKVSDIADTSWAGAPQRWFRIDVGTRSGWIRDDSFSIDSRSDSCP
;
A
#
# COMPACT_ATOMS: atom_id res chain seq x y z
N MET A 1 7.44 60.93 -50.44
CA MET A 1 6.84 59.60 -50.69
C MET A 1 6.05 59.28 -49.44
N ASP A 2 4.85 59.83 -49.43
CA ASP A 2 3.81 59.64 -48.45
C ASP A 2 3.16 58.26 -48.64
N VAL A 3 2.88 57.57 -47.55
CA VAL A 3 1.65 56.78 -47.47
C VAL A 3 1.21 56.74 -46.01
N GLU A 4 0.10 57.41 -45.78
CA GLU A 4 -0.70 57.40 -44.56
C GLU A 4 -1.93 56.55 -44.90
N THR A 5 -2.23 55.51 -44.13
CA THR A 5 -3.62 55.02 -44.03
C THR A 5 -3.86 54.31 -42.70
N HIS A 6 -4.83 54.86 -41.97
CA HIS A 6 -5.43 54.38 -40.74
C HIS A 6 -5.98 52.95 -40.83
N SER A 7 -6.07 52.24 -39.70
CA SER A 7 -7.38 51.69 -39.28
C SER A 7 -7.43 51.27 -37.81
N ARG A 8 -8.55 51.66 -37.20
CA ARG A 8 -9.03 51.41 -35.84
C ARG A 8 -9.24 49.93 -35.56
N GLY A 9 -9.14 49.53 -34.29
CA GLY A 9 -10.13 48.59 -33.76
C GLY A 9 -9.72 47.68 -32.60
N LYS A 10 -10.35 47.95 -31.46
CA LYS A 10 -10.91 46.99 -30.49
C LYS A 10 -9.95 46.31 -29.50
N ILE A 11 -10.01 46.88 -28.30
CA ILE A 11 -9.96 46.23 -26.99
C ILE A 11 -10.63 44.84 -27.06
N LEU A 12 -9.87 43.80 -26.73
CA LEU A 12 -10.42 42.53 -26.28
C LEU A 12 -9.92 42.29 -24.86
N ALA A 13 -10.81 42.59 -23.91
CA ALA A 13 -10.73 42.09 -22.55
C ALA A 13 -10.71 40.55 -22.62
N ALA A 14 -9.61 39.94 -22.21
CA ALA A 14 -9.57 38.51 -21.95
C ALA A 14 -10.30 38.26 -20.62
N ILE A 15 -11.62 38.06 -20.73
CA ILE A 15 -12.46 37.50 -19.67
C ILE A 15 -12.05 36.03 -19.53
N GLY A 16 -11.10 35.77 -18.64
CA GLY A 16 -10.75 34.42 -18.20
C GLY A 16 -11.84 33.91 -17.27
N VAL A 17 -12.69 33.05 -17.80
CA VAL A 17 -13.79 32.36 -17.12
C VAL A 17 -13.29 31.67 -15.84
N PRO A 18 -13.90 31.89 -14.65
CA PRO A 18 -13.68 31.01 -13.52
C PRO A 18 -14.31 29.66 -13.86
N VAL A 19 -13.49 28.64 -14.10
CA VAL A 19 -13.95 27.25 -14.18
C VAL A 19 -14.38 26.84 -12.79
N ALA A 20 -15.66 27.00 -12.50
CA ALA A 20 -16.30 26.37 -11.36
C ALA A 20 -16.30 24.86 -11.62
N ILE A 21 -15.40 24.13 -10.97
CA ILE A 21 -15.48 22.67 -10.88
C ILE A 21 -16.60 22.37 -9.88
N THR A 22 -17.82 22.21 -10.38
CA THR A 22 -18.90 21.59 -9.61
C THR A 22 -18.56 20.11 -9.45
N LEU A 23 -18.05 19.75 -8.28
CA LEU A 23 -17.99 18.36 -7.83
C LEU A 23 -19.43 17.83 -7.76
N LEU A 24 -19.86 17.16 -8.82
CA LEU A 24 -21.02 16.27 -8.78
C LEU A 24 -20.67 15.11 -7.84
N SER A 25 -21.04 15.25 -6.57
CA SER A 25 -21.10 14.17 -5.61
C SER A 25 -22.18 13.17 -6.04
N GLY A 26 -21.80 12.29 -6.96
CA GLY A 26 -22.56 11.13 -7.40
C GLY A 26 -21.69 9.89 -7.32
N ALA A 27 -21.02 9.68 -6.18
CA ALA A 27 -20.32 8.44 -5.92
C ALA A 27 -21.37 7.35 -5.63
N THR A 28 -21.80 6.64 -6.68
CA THR A 28 -22.39 5.32 -6.48
C THR A 28 -21.29 4.43 -5.93
N VAL A 29 -21.29 4.26 -4.61
CA VAL A 29 -20.32 3.41 -3.92
C VAL A 29 -20.44 2.00 -4.50
N PRO A 30 -19.33 1.39 -4.95
CA PRO A 30 -19.35 0.02 -5.42
C PRO A 30 -19.84 -0.91 -4.30
N TRP A 31 -20.70 -1.86 -4.63
CA TRP A 31 -21.34 -2.82 -3.71
C TRP A 31 -20.37 -3.61 -2.80
N TRP A 32 -19.07 -3.65 -3.11
CA TRP A 32 -18.04 -4.30 -2.29
C TRP A 32 -17.47 -3.41 -1.17
N TRP A 33 -17.82 -2.11 -1.12
CA TRP A 33 -17.33 -1.19 -0.07
C TRP A 33 -18.08 -1.30 1.27
N HIS A 34 -19.25 -1.95 1.32
CA HIS A 34 -20.03 -2.07 2.55
C HIS A 34 -19.44 -3.09 3.55
N GLU A 35 -18.51 -3.94 3.14
CA GLU A 35 -17.99 -5.04 3.98
C GLU A 35 -16.77 -4.64 4.84
N VAL A 36 -16.13 -3.50 4.54
CA VAL A 36 -14.84 -3.13 5.17
C VAL A 36 -15.00 -2.25 6.41
N PHE A 37 -16.15 -1.61 6.61
CA PHE A 37 -16.28 -0.57 7.64
C PHE A 37 -17.37 -0.81 8.71
N ASP A 38 -18.12 -1.91 8.64
CA ASP A 38 -19.20 -2.19 9.61
C ASP A 38 -18.77 -3.20 10.69
N HIS A 39 -17.81 -2.80 11.52
CA HIS A 39 -17.58 -3.47 12.79
C HIS A 39 -17.25 -2.43 13.87
N HIS A 40 -18.25 -1.72 14.38
CA HIS A 40 -18.34 -1.31 15.79
C HIS A 40 -19.79 -0.90 16.16
N GLY A 41 -20.55 -1.90 16.64
CA GLY A 41 -21.58 -1.85 17.68
C GLY A 41 -22.59 -0.71 17.75
N ALA A 42 -23.89 -1.03 17.55
CA ALA A 42 -24.86 -1.16 18.65
C ALA A 42 -26.28 -1.48 18.12
N GLY A 43 -26.87 -2.58 18.64
CA GLY A 43 -28.31 -2.68 18.84
C GLY A 43 -29.15 -3.45 17.81
N GLY A 44 -29.54 -4.68 18.18
CA GLY A 44 -30.91 -5.15 18.02
C GLY A 44 -31.26 -6.08 16.84
N GLY A 45 -31.64 -7.32 17.17
CA GLY A 45 -32.73 -8.02 16.49
C GLY A 45 -32.37 -9.21 15.58
N SER A 46 -32.63 -10.42 16.10
CA SER A 46 -33.05 -11.69 15.46
C SER A 46 -32.88 -11.83 13.93
N THR A 47 -32.36 -12.93 13.38
CA THR A 47 -32.96 -14.27 13.44
C THR A 47 -32.05 -15.32 12.78
N ALA A 48 -32.05 -16.53 13.37
CA ALA A 48 -31.69 -17.85 12.81
C ALA A 48 -30.29 -18.08 12.21
N GLN A 49 -29.50 -18.95 12.88
CA GLN A 49 -28.66 -19.92 12.19
C GLN A 49 -28.36 -21.16 13.05
N ASN A 50 -28.44 -22.30 12.37
CA ASN A 50 -28.32 -23.69 12.77
C ASN A 50 -26.93 -24.01 13.38
N PRO A 51 -26.77 -24.96 14.32
CA PRO A 51 -25.45 -25.30 14.87
C PRO A 51 -24.72 -26.29 13.95
N GLY A 52 -23.85 -25.75 13.09
CA GLY A 52 -22.81 -26.52 12.40
C GLY A 52 -21.46 -26.26 13.08
N ALA A 53 -21.08 -27.12 14.02
CA ALA A 53 -19.80 -27.05 14.68
C ALA A 53 -18.67 -27.37 13.69
N ALA A 54 -17.91 -26.36 13.29
CA ALA A 54 -16.57 -26.51 12.78
C ALA A 54 -15.65 -25.64 13.64
N ALA A 55 -14.89 -26.29 14.51
CA ALA A 55 -13.86 -25.67 15.32
C ALA A 55 -12.73 -25.20 14.39
N GLY A 56 -12.73 -23.91 14.08
CA GLY A 56 -11.58 -23.23 13.46
C GLY A 56 -10.56 -22.93 14.54
N THR A 57 -9.44 -23.63 14.51
CA THR A 57 -8.27 -23.37 15.34
C THR A 57 -7.77 -21.96 15.03
N GLU A 58 -7.84 -21.09 16.02
CA GLU A 58 -7.36 -19.72 16.04
C GLU A 58 -5.84 -19.71 15.79
N GLY A 59 -5.45 -19.44 14.54
CA GLY A 59 -4.08 -19.14 14.16
C GLY A 59 -3.71 -17.79 14.75
N LYS A 60 -2.97 -17.81 15.86
CA LYS A 60 -2.37 -16.63 16.49
C LYS A 60 -1.48 -15.90 15.48
N THR A 61 -2.02 -14.88 14.82
CA THR A 61 -1.25 -13.91 14.03
C THR A 61 -0.23 -13.25 14.96
N PRO A 62 1.09 -13.46 14.76
CA PRO A 62 2.09 -12.64 15.43
C PRO A 62 1.91 -11.22 14.90
N GLY A 63 1.55 -10.30 15.80
CA GLY A 63 1.40 -8.90 15.44
C GLY A 63 2.72 -8.31 14.91
N PRO A 64 2.65 -7.28 14.05
CA PRO A 64 3.81 -6.60 13.52
C PRO A 64 4.74 -6.11 14.64
N VAL A 65 5.99 -6.58 14.64
CA VAL A 65 7.02 -6.16 15.59
C VAL A 65 7.74 -4.96 14.98
N SER A 66 7.64 -3.80 15.64
CA SER A 66 8.22 -2.54 15.14
C SER A 66 9.74 -2.66 14.99
N ALA A 67 10.24 -2.35 13.79
CA ALA A 67 11.60 -2.66 13.37
C ALA A 67 12.69 -1.65 13.81
N GLY A 68 12.33 -0.57 14.51
CA GLY A 68 13.30 0.39 15.06
C GLY A 68 14.31 0.94 14.03
N THR A 69 15.61 0.85 14.35
CA THR A 69 16.73 1.28 13.48
C THR A 69 17.21 0.19 12.52
N CYS A 70 16.52 -0.95 12.42
CA CYS A 70 16.92 -2.05 11.55
C CYS A 70 17.00 -1.60 10.09
N ALA A 71 18.09 -1.99 9.44
CA ALA A 71 18.30 -1.79 8.02
C ALA A 71 18.74 -3.10 7.36
N VAL A 72 18.31 -3.31 6.13
CA VAL A 72 18.65 -4.47 5.30
C VAL A 72 19.31 -4.00 4.02
N THR A 73 20.36 -4.70 3.62
CA THR A 73 21.06 -4.45 2.36
C THR A 73 20.65 -5.50 1.35
N VAL A 74 20.14 -5.04 0.23
CA VAL A 74 19.73 -5.86 -0.91
C VAL A 74 20.79 -5.69 -1.99
N ALA A 75 21.50 -6.77 -2.34
CA ALA A 75 22.47 -6.75 -3.43
C ALA A 75 21.87 -7.23 -4.76
N ASN A 76 20.81 -8.03 -4.71
CA ASN A 76 20.19 -8.65 -5.86
C ASN A 76 19.07 -7.76 -6.43
N PRO A 77 19.25 -7.17 -7.62
CA PRO A 77 18.24 -6.29 -8.21
C PRO A 77 17.04 -7.06 -8.78
N LEU A 78 17.02 -8.40 -8.78
CA LEU A 78 15.87 -9.19 -9.25
C LEU A 78 14.81 -9.41 -8.18
N VAL A 79 15.06 -8.91 -6.97
CA VAL A 79 14.13 -9.07 -5.84
C VAL A 79 12.93 -8.15 -6.02
N MET A 80 11.75 -8.71 -5.76
CA MET A 80 10.47 -8.01 -5.80
C MET A 80 9.88 -7.96 -4.39
N LEU A 81 9.36 -6.81 -3.99
CA LEU A 81 8.56 -6.69 -2.78
C LEU A 81 7.19 -7.31 -2.97
N ARG A 82 6.64 -7.87 -1.90
CA ARG A 82 5.29 -8.43 -1.86
C ARG A 82 4.33 -7.53 -1.10
N GLU A 83 3.06 -7.58 -1.46
CA GLU A 83 2.01 -6.86 -0.73
C GLU A 83 1.74 -7.46 0.65
N THR A 84 1.92 -8.78 0.79
CA THR A 84 1.74 -9.54 2.05
C THR A 84 3.00 -10.34 2.41
N PRO A 85 3.25 -10.62 3.71
CA PRO A 85 4.40 -11.40 4.17
C PRO A 85 4.17 -12.92 3.99
N GLU A 86 3.85 -13.31 2.77
CA GLU A 86 3.53 -14.69 2.38
C GLU A 86 4.32 -15.12 1.13
N PRO A 87 4.68 -16.41 1.00
CA PRO A 87 5.44 -16.90 -0.15
C PRO A 87 4.84 -16.64 -1.52
N PHE A 88 3.52 -16.55 -1.58
CA PHE A 88 2.76 -16.36 -2.81
C PHE A 88 2.02 -15.02 -2.83
N GLY A 89 2.36 -14.10 -1.90
CA GLY A 89 1.81 -12.75 -1.89
C GLY A 89 2.10 -12.03 -3.21
N GLN A 90 1.17 -11.20 -3.66
CA GLN A 90 1.31 -10.49 -4.93
C GLN A 90 2.58 -9.64 -4.96
N GLU A 91 3.35 -9.73 -6.04
CA GLU A 91 4.53 -8.90 -6.26
C GLU A 91 4.10 -7.46 -6.62
N SER A 92 4.76 -6.48 -6.01
CA SER A 92 4.33 -5.08 -6.04
C SER A 92 5.35 -4.16 -6.74
N VAL A 93 6.63 -4.27 -6.39
CA VAL A 93 7.69 -3.38 -6.91
C VAL A 93 9.05 -4.06 -6.88
N LYS A 94 9.85 -3.78 -7.91
CA LYS A 94 11.24 -4.23 -8.01
C LYS A 94 12.13 -3.43 -7.06
N VAL A 95 13.00 -4.12 -6.34
CA VAL A 95 13.95 -3.53 -5.40
C VAL A 95 15.28 -3.30 -6.12
N ALA A 96 15.79 -2.07 -6.06
CA ALA A 96 17.14 -1.79 -6.55
C ALA A 96 18.16 -2.30 -5.53
N ALA A 97 19.41 -2.50 -5.96
CA ALA A 97 20.46 -2.77 -4.99
C ALA A 97 20.68 -1.55 -4.10
N GLY A 98 20.74 -1.75 -2.78
CA GLY A 98 20.84 -0.65 -1.83
C GLY A 98 20.57 -1.08 -0.39
N THR A 99 20.69 -0.12 0.53
CA THR A 99 20.34 -0.32 1.94
C THR A 99 19.02 0.37 2.24
N TYR A 100 18.10 -0.37 2.84
CA TYR A 100 16.74 0.05 3.12
C TYR A 100 16.46 -0.03 4.61
N LYS A 101 15.76 0.98 5.14
CA LYS A 101 15.25 0.92 6.50
C LYS A 101 14.06 -0.02 6.55
N VAL A 102 14.02 -0.83 7.60
CA VAL A 102 12.88 -1.68 7.89
C VAL A 102 11.87 -0.87 8.68
N SER A 103 10.63 -0.84 8.20
CA SER A 103 9.51 -0.19 8.90
C SER A 103 8.75 -1.17 9.79
N ASP A 104 8.73 -2.44 9.42
CA ASP A 104 7.96 -3.47 10.12
C ASP A 104 8.55 -4.87 9.95
N ILE A 105 8.25 -5.78 10.86
CA ILE A 105 8.72 -7.17 10.86
C ILE A 105 7.52 -8.09 11.08
N ALA A 106 7.43 -9.13 10.27
CA ALA A 106 6.43 -10.18 10.41
C ALA A 106 7.12 -11.54 10.44
N ASP A 107 6.84 -12.32 11.48
CA ASP A 107 7.18 -13.73 11.55
C ASP A 107 5.92 -14.53 11.15
N THR A 108 5.99 -15.26 10.04
CA THR A 108 4.92 -16.12 9.53
C THR A 108 5.37 -17.59 9.56
N SER A 109 4.46 -18.51 9.29
CA SER A 109 4.81 -19.92 9.10
C SER A 109 4.23 -20.43 7.80
N TRP A 110 5.03 -21.13 7.00
CA TRP A 110 4.55 -21.76 5.77
C TRP A 110 5.08 -23.19 5.68
N ALA A 111 4.20 -24.13 5.38
CA ALA A 111 4.50 -25.56 5.34
C ALA A 111 5.20 -26.07 6.63
N GLY A 112 4.88 -25.49 7.79
CA GLY A 112 5.48 -25.83 9.07
C GLY A 112 6.87 -25.23 9.34
N ALA A 113 7.42 -24.45 8.40
CA ALA A 113 8.67 -23.73 8.59
C ALA A 113 8.39 -22.25 8.98
N PRO A 114 9.07 -21.71 10.01
CA PRO A 114 9.00 -20.28 10.30
C PRO A 114 9.65 -19.47 9.18
N GLN A 115 9.06 -18.33 8.86
CA GLN A 115 9.53 -17.40 7.85
C GLN A 115 9.50 -15.98 8.41
N ARG A 116 10.62 -15.28 8.30
CA ARG A 116 10.69 -13.87 8.68
C ARG A 116 10.61 -12.99 7.44
N TRP A 117 9.88 -11.89 7.58
CA TRP A 117 9.66 -10.90 6.54
C TRP A 117 9.93 -9.52 7.10
N PHE A 118 10.60 -8.70 6.30
CA PHE A 118 10.84 -7.30 6.60
C PHE A 118 10.00 -6.44 5.66
N ARG A 119 9.35 -5.41 6.20
CA ARG A 119 8.72 -4.39 5.39
C ARG A 119 9.71 -3.27 5.15
N ILE A 120 9.94 -2.93 3.89
CA ILE A 120 10.82 -1.85 3.49
C ILE A 120 10.11 -0.88 2.56
N ASP A 121 10.59 0.36 2.56
CA ASP A 121 10.10 1.43 1.69
C ASP A 121 11.05 1.61 0.50
N VAL A 122 10.50 1.53 -0.71
CA VAL A 122 11.19 1.75 -1.99
C VAL A 122 10.48 2.87 -2.73
N GLY A 123 11.02 4.09 -2.59
CA GLY A 123 10.42 5.29 -3.15
C GLY A 123 9.10 5.62 -2.44
N THR A 124 7.99 5.63 -3.19
CA THR A 124 6.63 5.87 -2.65
C THR A 124 5.85 4.60 -2.36
N ARG A 125 6.47 3.43 -2.52
CA ARG A 125 5.85 2.13 -2.27
C ARG A 125 6.53 1.43 -1.10
N SER A 126 5.75 0.64 -0.38
CA SER A 126 6.23 -0.22 0.69
C SER A 126 5.81 -1.64 0.42
N GLY A 127 6.61 -2.60 0.86
CA GLY A 127 6.25 -4.00 0.73
C GLY A 127 7.19 -4.92 1.48
N TRP A 128 6.85 -6.19 1.47
CA TRP A 128 7.51 -7.24 2.23
C TRP A 128 8.59 -7.92 1.40
N ILE A 129 9.77 -8.04 1.99
CA ILE A 129 10.90 -8.81 1.48
C ILE A 129 11.19 -9.94 2.47
N ARG A 130 11.49 -11.14 1.96
CA ARG A 130 11.80 -12.28 2.82
C ARG A 130 13.20 -12.12 3.40
N ASP A 131 13.37 -12.50 4.66
CA ASP A 131 14.67 -12.68 5.30
C ASP A 131 15.33 -13.97 4.82
N ASP A 132 15.86 -13.94 3.60
CA ASP A 132 16.64 -15.04 3.04
C ASP A 132 17.89 -14.52 2.32
N SER A 133 18.87 -15.40 2.11
CA SER A 133 20.15 -15.05 1.48
C SER A 133 20.05 -14.72 0.00
N PHE A 134 18.90 -14.96 -0.64
CA PHE A 134 18.68 -14.58 -2.03
C PHE A 134 18.20 -13.12 -2.15
N SER A 135 17.39 -12.71 -1.18
CA SER A 135 16.71 -11.42 -1.14
C SER A 135 17.53 -10.38 -0.40
N ILE A 136 18.19 -10.79 0.69
CA ILE A 136 18.92 -9.92 1.60
C ILE A 136 20.37 -10.40 1.71
N ASP A 137 21.29 -9.50 1.39
CA ASP A 137 22.73 -9.74 1.47
C ASP A 137 23.23 -9.63 2.91
N SER A 138 22.81 -8.58 3.61
CA SER A 138 23.20 -8.32 4.98
C SER A 138 22.15 -7.51 5.74
N ARG A 139 22.24 -7.55 7.07
CA ARG A 139 21.34 -6.87 8.01
C ARG A 139 22.18 -6.10 9.02
N SER A 140 21.68 -4.96 9.47
CA SER A 140 22.30 -4.23 10.58
C SER A 140 22.20 -5.02 11.88
N ASP A 141 23.14 -4.82 12.80
CA ASP A 141 23.15 -5.46 14.13
C ASP A 141 21.90 -5.13 14.99
N SER A 142 21.16 -4.06 14.63
CA SER A 142 19.92 -3.68 15.30
C SER A 142 18.67 -4.44 14.85
N CYS A 143 18.79 -5.36 13.90
CA CYS A 143 17.68 -6.23 13.50
C CYS A 143 17.54 -7.38 14.52
N PRO A 144 16.30 -7.75 14.91
CA PRO A 144 16.05 -8.87 15.81
C PRO A 144 16.26 -10.23 15.12
#